data_AF-A0A955LQS5-F1
#
_entry.id   AF-A0A955LQS5-F1
#
_cell.length_a   1.000
_cell.length_b   1.000
_cell.length_c   1.000
_cell.angle_alpha   90.00
_cell.angle_beta   90.00
_cell.angle_gamma   90.00
#
_symmetry.space_group_name_H-M   'P 1'
#
loop_
_entity.id
_entity.type
_entity.pdbx_description
1 polymer ?
#
loop_
_entity_poly.entity_id
_entity_poly.type
_entity_poly.pdbx_seq_one_letter_code
_entity_poly.pdbx_strand_id
1 'polypeptide(L)'
;MHNTIDLIVIVLVLYYLYRGWTKGFVGSLIGPISLLLGAGISYMYFRQSHNVMIAGIISFFCPILIHVTLSVVTNVSTYGHRKPEPSVISSLFGAVISLGWSGGILVLLMLMINVLPPQLPSIAAIQERLALTKSYQLVNHVTGSFSIYSSMPIQTFMAVLENPEQLAAVQSSAEYQSFVNDDRIKALMSDPEIQSAVEDRNIGKMLADKRMIDLLQDEDLLSKIFAVQGLIIQQGSNPEGFVPDRTVVPRATTRPAVQSKSGPYDEKAPKKSGPLVIEID
;
A
#
# COMPACT_ATOMS: atom_id res chain seq x y z
N MET A 1 23.22 -11.74 14.59
CA MET A 1 23.12 -10.31 14.97
C MET A 1 21.64 -9.99 15.13
N HIS A 2 21.20 -9.56 16.31
CA HIS A 2 19.80 -9.17 16.52
C HIS A 2 19.59 -7.78 15.90
N ASN A 3 18.62 -7.66 14.99
CA ASN A 3 18.28 -6.37 14.38
C ASN A 3 17.53 -5.52 15.42
N THR A 4 18.00 -4.30 15.68
CA THR A 4 17.42 -3.39 16.68
C THR A 4 15.93 -3.13 16.43
N ILE A 5 15.50 -3.11 15.15
CA ILE A 5 14.09 -2.88 14.80
C ILE A 5 13.22 -4.07 15.24
N ASP A 6 13.68 -5.32 15.04
CA ASP A 6 12.93 -6.50 15.49
C ASP A 6 12.76 -6.49 17.02
N LEU A 7 13.80 -6.06 17.76
CA LEU A 7 13.71 -5.89 19.21
C LEU A 7 12.65 -4.84 19.59
N ILE A 8 12.63 -3.69 18.91
CA ILE A 8 11.64 -2.63 19.14
C ILE A 8 10.23 -3.16 18.88
N VAL A 9 10.02 -3.88 17.77
CA VAL A 9 8.72 -4.47 17.42
C VAL A 9 8.27 -5.46 18.49
N ILE A 10 9.16 -6.36 18.95
CA ILE A 10 8.84 -7.33 20.01
C ILE A 10 8.46 -6.61 21.31
N VAL A 11 9.23 -5.60 21.72
CA VAL A 11 8.94 -4.81 22.93
C VAL A 11 7.58 -4.11 22.80
N LEU A 12 7.26 -3.53 21.64
CA LEU A 12 5.96 -2.89 21.39
C LEU A 12 4.82 -3.89 21.41
N VAL A 13 4.99 -5.08 20.81
CA VAL A 13 3.98 -6.15 20.82
C VAL A 13 3.70 -6.62 22.25
N LEU A 14 4.75 -6.88 23.04
CA LEU A 14 4.61 -7.25 24.46
C LEU A 14 3.94 -6.13 25.27
N TYR A 15 4.31 -4.89 25.01
CA TYR A 15 3.66 -3.73 25.62
C TYR A 15 2.17 -3.65 25.28
N TYR A 16 1.78 -3.88 24.02
CA TYR A 16 0.38 -3.87 23.60
C TYR A 16 -0.43 -5.02 24.19
N LEU A 17 0.18 -6.21 24.32
CA LEU A 17 -0.42 -7.34 25.04
C LEU A 17 -0.68 -7.00 26.50
N TYR A 18 0.34 -6.49 27.21
CA TYR A 18 0.23 -6.09 28.61
C TYR A 18 -0.81 -4.96 28.82
N ARG A 19 -0.80 -3.97 27.94
CA ARG A 19 -1.78 -2.87 27.95
C ARG A 19 -3.21 -3.37 27.73
N GLY A 20 -3.40 -4.32 26.82
CA GLY A 20 -4.72 -4.92 26.58
C GLY A 20 -5.18 -5.79 27.75
N TRP A 21 -4.25 -6.52 28.35
CA TRP A 21 -4.51 -7.35 29.53
C TRP A 21 -5.00 -6.51 30.72
N THR A 22 -4.33 -5.39 31.00
CA THR A 22 -4.67 -4.51 32.14
C THR A 22 -5.98 -3.74 31.95
N LYS A 23 -6.34 -3.40 30.69
CA LYS A 23 -7.58 -2.68 30.37
C LYS A 23 -8.82 -3.59 30.29
N GLY A 24 -8.62 -4.89 30.05
CA GLY A 24 -9.71 -5.83 29.80
C GLY A 24 -10.40 -5.61 28.45
N PHE A 25 -11.42 -6.43 28.17
CA PHE A 25 -12.11 -6.47 26.89
C PHE A 25 -12.71 -5.12 26.47
N VAL A 26 -13.53 -4.53 27.35
CA VAL A 26 -14.26 -3.28 27.05
C VAL A 26 -13.29 -2.14 26.80
N GLY A 27 -12.26 -1.99 27.65
CA GLY A 27 -11.27 -0.93 27.51
C GLY A 27 -10.46 -1.01 26.22
N SER A 28 -10.17 -2.23 25.73
CA SER A 28 -9.50 -2.44 24.45
C SER A 28 -10.40 -2.19 23.24
N LEU A 29 -11.72 -2.40 23.37
CA LEU A 29 -12.67 -2.26 22.27
C LEU A 29 -13.06 -0.80 21.95
N ILE A 30 -12.89 0.12 22.91
CA ILE A 30 -13.21 1.54 22.74
C ILE A 30 -12.48 2.16 21.53
N GLY A 31 -11.20 1.83 21.33
CA GLY A 31 -10.41 2.33 20.20
C GLY A 31 -11.02 1.94 18.84
N PRO A 32 -11.10 0.64 18.51
CA PRO A 32 -11.71 0.16 17.28
C PRO A 32 -13.13 0.70 17.04
N ILE A 33 -13.99 0.65 18.06
CA ILE A 33 -15.38 1.15 17.96
C ILE A 33 -15.40 2.64 17.63
N SER A 34 -14.57 3.45 18.30
CA SER A 34 -14.52 4.88 18.04
C SER A 34 -14.12 5.22 16.61
N LEU A 35 -13.19 4.46 16.03
CA LEU A 35 -12.80 4.62 14.63
C LEU A 35 -13.91 4.18 13.68
N LEU A 36 -14.55 3.03 13.92
CA LEU A 36 -15.65 2.54 13.08
C LEU A 36 -16.85 3.50 13.08
N LEU A 37 -17.24 4.01 14.25
CA LEU A 37 -18.32 4.98 14.36
C LEU A 37 -17.95 6.31 13.71
N GLY A 38 -16.73 6.82 13.94
CA GLY A 38 -16.27 8.06 13.33
C GLY A 38 -16.18 7.98 11.80
N ALA A 39 -15.70 6.85 11.26
CA ALA A 39 -15.68 6.58 9.83
C ALA A 39 -17.10 6.47 9.25
N GLY A 40 -18.01 5.79 9.94
CA GLY A 40 -19.42 5.69 9.53
C GLY A 40 -20.11 7.05 9.48
N ILE A 41 -19.92 7.89 10.50
CA ILE A 41 -20.46 9.27 10.54
C ILE A 41 -19.86 10.12 9.41
N SER A 42 -18.55 10.05 9.19
CA SER A 42 -17.87 10.75 8.10
C SER A 42 -18.41 10.32 6.73
N TYR A 43 -18.58 9.02 6.50
CA TYR A 43 -19.13 8.49 5.25
C TYR A 43 -20.58 8.95 5.01
N MET A 44 -21.44 8.88 6.04
CA MET A 44 -22.81 9.38 5.93
C MET A 44 -22.84 10.88 5.59
N TYR A 45 -21.97 11.67 6.23
CA TYR A 45 -21.86 13.10 5.94
C TYR A 45 -21.37 13.37 4.51
N PHE A 46 -20.36 12.63 4.06
CA PHE A 46 -19.85 12.72 2.68
C PHE A 46 -20.96 12.42 1.67
N ARG A 47 -21.72 11.34 1.88
CA ARG A 47 -22.80 10.96 0.98
C ARG A 47 -23.88 12.04 0.84
N GLN A 48 -24.16 12.77 1.92
CA GLN A 48 -25.17 13.84 1.92
C GLN A 48 -24.64 15.14 1.31
N SER A 49 -23.43 15.57 1.71
CA SER A 49 -22.90 16.89 1.38
C SER A 49 -22.01 16.92 0.14
N HIS A 50 -21.48 15.76 -0.29
CA HIS A 50 -20.41 15.60 -1.29
C HIS A 50 -19.14 16.41 -0.97
N ASN A 51 -19.02 16.93 0.26
CA ASN A 51 -17.89 17.75 0.68
C ASN A 51 -16.81 16.85 1.32
N VAL A 52 -15.86 16.44 0.49
CA VAL A 52 -14.72 15.59 0.89
C VAL A 52 -13.91 16.23 2.02
N MET A 53 -13.74 17.56 1.99
CA MET A 53 -12.91 18.26 2.97
C MET A 53 -13.50 18.16 4.38
N ILE A 54 -14.79 18.49 4.53
CA ILE A 54 -15.46 18.42 5.83
C ILE A 54 -15.58 16.96 6.29
N ALA A 55 -15.89 16.03 5.38
CA ALA A 55 -15.90 14.60 5.70
C ALA A 55 -14.55 14.10 6.21
N GLY A 56 -13.44 14.56 5.62
CA GLY A 56 -12.08 14.27 6.07
C GLY A 56 -11.80 14.80 7.48
N ILE A 57 -12.19 16.05 7.76
CA ILE A 57 -12.08 16.65 9.10
C ILE A 57 -12.88 15.83 10.12
N ILE A 58 -14.14 15.46 9.79
CA ILE A 58 -14.97 14.60 10.64
C ILE A 58 -14.29 13.25 10.86
N SER A 59 -13.76 12.62 9.81
CA SER A 59 -13.10 11.31 9.92
C SER A 59 -11.89 11.34 10.85
N PHE A 60 -11.19 12.48 10.94
CA PHE A 60 -10.02 12.63 11.79
C PHE A 60 -10.41 12.94 13.24
N PHE A 61 -11.29 13.92 13.47
CA PHE A 61 -11.62 14.38 14.83
C PHE A 61 -12.71 13.56 15.52
N CYS A 62 -13.66 12.98 14.77
CA CYS A 62 -14.78 12.26 15.34
C CYS A 62 -14.35 11.02 16.15
N PRO A 63 -13.43 10.15 15.67
CA PRO A 63 -12.92 9.05 16.49
C PRO A 63 -12.31 9.51 17.81
N ILE A 64 -11.57 10.63 17.81
CA ILE A 64 -10.94 11.18 19.02
C ILE A 64 -12.02 11.64 20.01
N LEU A 65 -13.03 12.36 19.55
CA LEU A 65 -14.13 12.83 20.39
C LEU A 65 -14.95 11.66 20.97
N ILE A 66 -15.27 10.66 20.14
CA ILE A 66 -15.98 9.44 20.58
C ILE A 66 -15.12 8.67 21.60
N HIS A 67 -13.82 8.52 21.34
CA HIS A 67 -12.89 7.86 22.24
C HIS A 67 -12.84 8.53 23.61
N VAL A 68 -12.67 9.86 23.65
CA VAL A 68 -12.64 10.64 24.89
C VAL A 68 -13.97 10.50 25.64
N THR A 69 -15.10 10.62 24.93
CA THR A 69 -16.44 10.52 25.53
C THR A 69 -16.66 9.13 26.15
N LEU A 70 -16.40 8.06 25.40
CA LEU A 70 -16.51 6.68 25.91
C LEU A 70 -15.55 6.41 27.07
N SER A 71 -14.33 6.95 27.01
CA SER A 71 -13.36 6.81 28.10
C SER A 71 -13.82 7.54 29.37
N VAL A 72 -14.39 8.73 29.26
CA VAL A 72 -14.96 9.46 30.41
C VAL A 72 -16.16 8.70 30.99
N VAL A 73 -17.10 8.25 30.16
CA VAL A 73 -18.28 7.51 30.60
C VAL A 73 -17.89 6.25 31.37
N THR A 74 -16.95 5.46 30.84
CA THR A 74 -16.46 4.24 31.51
C THR A 74 -15.72 4.55 32.81
N ASN A 75 -14.88 5.59 32.83
CA ASN A 75 -14.19 6.01 34.04
C ASN A 75 -15.17 6.49 35.13
N VAL A 76 -16.14 7.35 34.79
CA VAL A 76 -17.16 7.85 35.72
C VAL A 76 -18.06 6.72 36.23
N SER A 77 -18.48 5.80 35.36
CA SER A 77 -19.29 4.64 35.78
C SER A 77 -18.57 3.75 36.80
N THR A 78 -17.24 3.73 36.81
CA THR A 78 -16.43 2.99 37.79
C THR A 78 -16.05 3.84 39.01
N TYR A 79 -16.38 5.14 39.01
CA TYR A 79 -16.10 6.05 40.11
C TYR A 79 -17.11 5.83 41.25
N GLY A 80 -16.72 5.02 42.24
CA GLY A 80 -17.55 4.71 43.41
C GLY A 80 -17.67 3.21 43.71
N HIS A 81 -17.38 2.35 42.74
CA HIS A 81 -17.23 0.91 42.95
C HIS A 81 -15.75 0.58 42.97
N ARG A 82 -15.26 -0.19 43.96
CA ARG A 82 -13.87 -0.72 43.93
C ARG A 82 -13.69 -1.38 42.57
N LYS A 83 -12.76 -0.88 41.75
CA LYS A 83 -12.54 -1.37 40.38
C LYS A 83 -12.41 -2.90 40.44
N PRO A 84 -13.42 -3.67 39.99
CA PRO A 84 -13.31 -5.12 40.03
C PRO A 84 -12.14 -5.48 39.13
N GLU A 85 -11.23 -6.31 39.64
CA GLU A 85 -10.15 -6.82 38.81
C GLU A 85 -10.77 -7.49 37.58
N PRO A 86 -10.29 -7.19 36.36
CA PRO A 86 -10.86 -7.77 35.17
C PRO A 86 -10.70 -9.29 35.26
N SER A 87 -11.80 -10.01 35.01
CA SER A 87 -11.77 -11.47 34.89
C SER A 87 -10.68 -11.89 33.90
N VAL A 88 -9.98 -12.98 34.19
CA VAL A 88 -8.89 -13.53 33.34
C VAL A 88 -9.33 -13.66 31.88
N ILE A 89 -10.58 -14.07 31.65
CA ILE A 89 -11.15 -14.18 30.30
C ILE A 89 -11.26 -12.79 29.64
N SER A 90 -11.75 -11.79 30.37
CA SER A 90 -11.84 -10.41 29.87
C SER A 90 -10.47 -9.83 29.56
N SER A 91 -9.47 -10.10 30.41
CA SER A 91 -8.08 -9.67 30.19
C SER A 91 -7.45 -10.34 28.98
N LEU A 92 -7.71 -11.63 28.77
CA LEU A 92 -7.23 -12.37 27.59
C LEU A 92 -7.80 -11.80 26.29
N PHE A 93 -9.13 -11.61 26.22
CA PHE A 93 -9.75 -10.99 25.05
C PHE A 93 -9.29 -9.53 24.87
N GLY A 94 -9.12 -8.80 25.97
CA GLY A 94 -8.54 -7.45 25.97
C GLY A 94 -7.14 -7.41 25.36
N ALA A 95 -6.29 -8.39 25.67
CA ALA A 95 -4.95 -8.54 25.09
C ALA A 95 -5.02 -8.87 23.59
N VAL A 96 -5.88 -9.79 23.18
CA VAL A 96 -6.07 -10.16 21.76
C VAL A 96 -6.55 -8.97 20.93
N ILE A 97 -7.56 -8.24 21.40
CA ILE A 97 -8.07 -7.04 20.69
C ILE A 97 -7.01 -5.94 20.65
N SER A 98 -6.33 -5.69 21.77
CA SER A 98 -5.27 -4.68 21.82
C SER A 98 -4.12 -5.00 20.87
N LEU A 99 -3.75 -6.28 20.78
CA LEU A 99 -2.75 -6.76 19.83
C LEU A 99 -3.23 -6.62 18.39
N GLY A 100 -4.47 -7.01 18.07
CA GLY A 100 -5.03 -6.85 16.74
C GLY A 100 -5.11 -5.38 16.30
N TRP A 101 -5.59 -4.51 17.18
CA TRP A 101 -5.74 -3.08 16.89
C TRP A 101 -4.40 -2.35 16.82
N SER A 102 -3.61 -2.41 17.90
CA SER A 102 -2.36 -1.67 17.99
C SER A 102 -1.27 -2.30 17.12
N GLY A 103 -1.31 -3.63 16.98
CA GLY A 103 -0.48 -4.36 16.01
C GLY A 103 -0.87 -4.01 14.57
N GLY A 104 -2.16 -3.88 14.25
CA GLY A 104 -2.62 -3.39 12.95
C GLY A 104 -2.09 -1.99 12.64
N ILE A 105 -2.14 -1.06 13.61
CA ILE A 105 -1.55 0.29 13.47
C ILE A 105 -0.02 0.21 13.30
N LEU A 106 0.66 -0.66 14.04
CA LEU A 106 2.10 -0.85 13.91
C LEU A 106 2.47 -1.38 12.52
N VAL A 107 1.74 -2.36 12.01
CA VAL A 107 1.90 -2.88 10.65
C VAL A 107 1.67 -1.79 9.62
N LEU A 108 0.57 -1.04 9.75
CA LEU A 108 0.27 0.10 8.87
C LEU A 108 1.39 1.15 8.89
N LEU A 109 1.95 1.45 10.06
CA LEU A 109 3.07 2.37 10.20
C LEU A 109 4.32 1.86 9.48
N MET A 110 4.65 0.58 9.61
CA MET A 110 5.77 -0.04 8.90
C MET A 110 5.57 0.04 7.37
N LEU A 111 4.36 -0.21 6.90
CA LEU A 111 4.01 -0.05 5.49
C LEU A 111 4.12 1.40 5.03
N MET A 112 3.60 2.36 5.83
CA MET A 112 3.74 3.78 5.51
C MET A 112 5.19 4.20 5.38
N ILE A 113 6.06 3.80 6.32
CA ILE A 113 7.50 4.11 6.23
C ILE A 113 8.09 3.58 4.93
N ASN A 114 7.66 2.40 4.47
CA ASN A 114 8.12 1.85 3.21
C ASN A 114 7.58 2.60 1.98
N VAL A 115 6.47 3.33 2.09
CA VAL A 115 5.89 4.14 0.99
C VAL A 115 6.54 5.53 0.88
N LEU A 116 7.18 6.03 1.94
CA LEU A 116 7.81 7.35 1.88
C LEU A 116 8.95 7.39 0.83
N PRO A 117 9.10 8.50 0.08
CA PRO A 117 10.16 8.61 -0.92
C PRO A 117 11.55 8.57 -0.25
N PRO A 118 12.53 7.83 -0.79
CA PRO A 118 13.86 7.67 -0.20
C PRO A 118 14.75 8.92 -0.32
N GLN A 119 14.22 10.03 -0.85
CA GLN A 119 14.96 11.27 -1.12
C GLN A 119 15.54 11.89 0.17
N LEU A 120 14.97 11.58 1.33
CA LEU A 120 15.50 11.99 2.62
C LEU A 120 16.48 10.91 3.12
N PRO A 121 17.78 11.23 3.30
CA PRO A 121 18.80 10.22 3.65
C PRO A 121 18.51 9.50 4.97
N SER A 122 17.84 10.16 5.92
CA SER A 122 17.41 9.54 7.18
C SER A 122 16.33 8.46 6.97
N ILE A 123 15.45 8.63 5.99
CA ILE A 123 14.37 7.68 5.67
C ILE A 123 14.94 6.46 4.96
N ALA A 124 15.84 6.67 3.99
CA ALA A 124 16.49 5.59 3.25
C ALA A 124 17.19 4.59 4.20
N ALA A 125 17.93 5.11 5.19
CA ALA A 125 18.60 4.29 6.19
C ALA A 125 17.61 3.47 7.06
N ILE A 126 16.43 4.02 7.35
CA ILE A 126 15.38 3.30 8.10
C ILE A 126 14.74 2.25 7.20
N GLN A 127 14.42 2.57 5.95
CA GLN A 127 13.81 1.65 4.99
C GLN A 127 14.71 0.45 4.70
N GLU A 128 16.00 0.67 4.48
CA GLU A 128 16.98 -0.41 4.27
C GLU A 128 17.03 -1.34 5.49
N ARG A 129 17.09 -0.77 6.70
CA ARG A 129 17.08 -1.55 7.94
C ARG A 129 15.77 -2.30 8.14
N LEU A 130 14.63 -1.69 7.79
CA LEU A 130 13.29 -2.27 7.88
C LEU A 130 13.15 -3.47 6.93
N ALA A 131 13.63 -3.34 5.68
CA ALA A 131 13.57 -4.38 4.67
C ALA A 131 14.31 -5.67 5.08
N LEU A 132 15.37 -5.52 5.89
CA LEU A 132 16.15 -6.65 6.42
C LEU A 132 15.53 -7.30 7.68
N THR A 133 14.42 -6.78 8.21
CA THR A 133 13.82 -7.33 9.44
C THR A 133 12.91 -8.53 9.17
N LYS A 134 12.92 -9.49 10.09
CA LYS A 134 12.00 -10.64 10.03
C LYS A 134 10.56 -10.20 10.23
N SER A 135 10.33 -9.21 11.10
CA SER A 135 9.01 -8.64 11.36
C SER A 135 8.39 -8.07 10.07
N TYR A 136 9.18 -7.35 9.27
CA TYR A 136 8.73 -6.83 7.99
C TYR A 136 8.48 -7.92 6.95
N GLN A 137 9.32 -8.97 6.89
CA GLN A 137 9.10 -10.11 5.99
C GLN A 137 7.80 -10.84 6.31
N LEU A 138 7.45 -11.00 7.59
CA LEU A 138 6.18 -11.57 8.02
C LEU A 138 5.00 -10.71 7.54
N VAL A 139 5.09 -9.39 7.75
CA VAL A 139 4.07 -8.44 7.27
C VAL A 139 3.89 -8.55 5.76
N ASN A 140 5.00 -8.51 5.01
CA ASN A 140 4.99 -8.61 3.55
C ASN A 140 4.43 -9.95 3.04
N HIS A 141 4.59 -11.04 3.81
CA HIS A 141 3.98 -12.32 3.47
C HIS A 141 2.46 -12.30 3.66
N VAL A 142 1.98 -11.66 4.74
CA VAL A 142 0.54 -11.58 5.08
C VAL A 142 -0.21 -10.60 4.19
N THR A 143 0.38 -9.46 3.85
CA THR A 143 -0.28 -8.44 3.01
C THR A 143 -0.26 -8.78 1.52
N GLY A 144 0.36 -9.90 1.14
CA GLY A 144 0.93 -10.06 -0.20
C GLY A 144 2.04 -9.02 -0.40
N SER A 145 2.82 -9.16 -1.46
CA SER A 145 3.71 -8.10 -1.93
C SER A 145 2.87 -6.91 -2.40
N PHE A 146 2.21 -6.22 -1.47
CA PHE A 146 1.48 -4.98 -1.68
C PHE A 146 2.56 -3.92 -1.89
N SER A 147 3.29 -4.05 -3.00
CA SER A 147 4.18 -3.03 -3.51
C SER A 147 3.27 -1.92 -4.00
N ILE A 148 2.95 -1.00 -3.08
CA ILE A 148 2.37 0.30 -3.41
C ILE A 148 3.28 1.05 -4.43
N TYR A 149 4.50 0.54 -4.67
CA TYR A 149 5.42 0.89 -5.75
C TYR A 149 4.98 0.59 -7.19
N SER A 150 3.74 0.17 -7.47
CA SER A 150 3.17 0.36 -8.81
C SER A 150 2.62 1.78 -9.04
N SER A 151 2.77 2.70 -8.08
CA SER A 151 2.83 4.12 -8.42
C SER A 151 4.24 4.42 -8.93
N MET A 152 4.34 4.64 -10.23
CA MET A 152 5.44 5.31 -10.92
C MET A 152 6.25 6.23 -9.98
N PRO A 153 7.59 6.14 -9.91
CA PRO A 153 8.38 7.24 -9.37
C PRO A 153 7.95 8.47 -10.17
N ILE A 154 7.50 9.54 -9.51
CA ILE A 154 7.11 10.79 -10.19
C ILE A 154 8.15 11.20 -11.24
N GLN A 155 9.41 10.86 -11.01
CA GLN A 155 10.53 11.02 -11.95
C GLN A 155 10.32 10.32 -13.30
N THR A 156 9.79 9.09 -13.35
CA THR A 156 9.50 8.37 -14.61
C THR A 156 8.32 9.00 -15.34
N PHE A 157 7.31 9.47 -14.61
CA PHE A 157 6.20 10.24 -15.19
C PHE A 157 6.72 11.53 -15.83
N MET A 158 7.51 12.28 -15.06
CA MET A 158 8.10 13.55 -15.49
C MET A 158 9.08 13.32 -16.65
N ALA A 159 9.86 12.23 -16.65
CA ALA A 159 10.75 11.89 -17.75
C ALA A 159 9.99 11.62 -19.06
N VAL A 160 8.84 10.95 -19.01
CA VAL A 160 7.98 10.76 -20.20
C VAL A 160 7.36 12.08 -20.66
N LEU A 161 6.96 12.96 -19.73
CA LEU A 161 6.43 14.29 -20.07
C LEU A 161 7.51 15.24 -20.64
N GLU A 162 8.75 15.11 -20.18
CA GLU A 162 9.89 15.90 -20.63
C GLU A 162 10.43 15.39 -21.98
N ASN A 163 10.21 14.11 -22.31
CA ASN A 163 10.64 13.52 -23.57
C ASN A 163 9.54 13.63 -24.65
N PRO A 164 9.69 14.50 -25.67
CA PRO A 164 8.66 14.73 -26.67
C PRO A 164 8.33 13.48 -27.52
N GLU A 165 9.28 12.56 -27.71
CA GLU A 165 9.04 11.33 -28.48
C GLU A 165 8.20 10.32 -27.70
N GLN A 166 8.51 10.12 -26.41
CA GLN A 166 7.72 9.24 -25.55
C GLN A 166 6.32 9.80 -25.31
N LEU A 167 6.22 11.12 -25.16
CA LEU A 167 4.93 11.80 -25.07
C LEU A 167 4.11 11.63 -26.36
N ALA A 168 4.71 11.77 -27.54
CA ALA A 168 4.04 11.53 -28.82
C ALA A 168 3.59 10.07 -28.99
N ALA A 169 4.39 9.11 -28.51
CA ALA A 169 4.02 7.69 -28.51
C ALA A 169 2.80 7.43 -27.61
N VAL A 170 2.74 8.04 -26.42
CA VAL A 170 1.56 7.95 -25.55
C VAL A 170 0.36 8.65 -26.19
N GLN A 171 0.53 9.85 -26.75
CA GLN A 171 -0.56 10.62 -27.37
C GLN A 171 -1.17 9.95 -28.60
N SER A 172 -0.37 9.16 -29.34
CA SER A 172 -0.82 8.41 -30.52
C SER A 172 -1.44 7.04 -30.17
N SER A 173 -1.36 6.61 -28.90
CA SER A 173 -1.98 5.36 -28.45
C SER A 173 -3.51 5.41 -28.49
N ALA A 174 -4.14 4.26 -28.71
CA ALA A 174 -5.60 4.15 -28.73
C ALA A 174 -6.21 4.44 -27.34
N GLU A 175 -5.48 4.09 -26.29
CA GLU A 175 -5.85 4.27 -24.89
C GLU A 175 -5.91 5.76 -24.53
N TYR A 176 -4.88 6.53 -24.93
CA TYR A 176 -4.88 7.99 -24.71
C TYR A 176 -5.99 8.67 -25.51
N GLN A 177 -6.18 8.28 -26.77
CA GLN A 177 -7.26 8.82 -27.60
C GLN A 177 -8.64 8.46 -27.04
N SER A 178 -8.84 7.25 -26.54
CA SER A 178 -10.09 6.80 -25.90
C SER A 178 -10.39 7.57 -24.60
N PHE A 179 -9.35 7.93 -23.85
CA PHE A 179 -9.47 8.74 -22.64
C PHE A 179 -9.79 10.21 -22.96
N VAL A 180 -9.00 10.86 -23.81
CA VAL A 180 -9.18 12.29 -24.16
C VAL A 180 -10.46 12.53 -24.94
N ASN A 181 -10.90 11.55 -25.75
CA ASN A 181 -12.13 11.68 -26.52
C ASN A 181 -13.40 11.32 -25.75
N ASP A 182 -13.29 10.83 -24.51
CA ASP A 182 -14.45 10.55 -23.67
C ASP A 182 -15.26 11.82 -23.44
N ASP A 183 -16.55 11.78 -23.75
CA ASP A 183 -17.44 12.95 -23.68
C ASP A 183 -17.49 13.54 -22.26
N ARG A 184 -17.34 12.70 -21.24
CA ARG A 184 -17.36 13.14 -19.84
C ARG A 184 -16.10 13.90 -19.47
N ILE A 185 -14.94 13.44 -19.95
CA ILE A 185 -13.66 14.14 -19.80
C ILE A 185 -13.71 15.48 -20.54
N LYS A 186 -14.21 15.49 -21.78
CA LYS A 186 -14.38 16.74 -22.55
C LYS A 186 -15.29 17.73 -21.86
N ALA A 187 -16.43 17.27 -21.33
CA ALA A 187 -17.36 18.11 -20.60
C ALA A 187 -16.71 18.73 -19.35
N LEU A 188 -15.89 17.97 -18.63
CA LEU A 188 -15.18 18.46 -17.46
C LEU A 188 -14.05 19.44 -17.82
N MET A 189 -13.26 19.13 -18.85
CA MET A 189 -12.14 19.96 -19.30
C MET A 189 -12.58 21.26 -19.98
N SER A 190 -13.80 21.30 -20.52
CA SER A 190 -14.40 22.50 -21.13
C SER A 190 -15.09 23.39 -20.10
N ASP A 191 -15.18 22.96 -18.84
CA ASP A 191 -15.84 23.72 -17.79
C ASP A 191 -14.96 24.88 -17.30
N PRO A 192 -15.46 26.13 -17.33
CA PRO A 192 -14.69 27.30 -16.92
C PRO A 192 -14.23 27.26 -15.46
N GLU A 193 -15.02 26.66 -14.55
CA GLU A 193 -14.66 26.58 -13.14
C GLU A 193 -13.55 25.56 -12.89
N ILE A 194 -13.57 24.44 -13.63
CA ILE A 194 -12.49 23.45 -13.61
C ILE A 194 -11.21 24.03 -14.24
N GLN A 195 -11.32 24.73 -15.38
CA GLN A 195 -10.17 25.38 -16.01
C GLN A 195 -9.51 26.38 -15.07
N SER A 196 -10.30 27.26 -14.44
CA SER A 196 -9.79 28.18 -13.40
C SER A 196 -9.16 27.41 -12.24
N ALA A 197 -9.78 26.34 -11.75
CA ALA A 197 -9.20 25.53 -10.67
C ALA A 197 -7.85 24.88 -11.06
N VAL A 198 -7.69 24.46 -12.32
CA VAL A 198 -6.44 23.91 -12.85
C VAL A 198 -5.37 24.99 -12.97
N GLU A 199 -5.70 26.15 -13.55
CA GLU A 199 -4.79 27.30 -13.68
C GLU A 199 -4.31 27.81 -12.32
N ASP A 200 -5.24 27.94 -11.38
CA ASP A 200 -4.97 28.37 -10.00
C ASP A 200 -4.31 27.28 -9.14
N ARG A 201 -4.09 26.08 -9.70
CA ARG A 201 -3.58 24.88 -9.00
C ARG A 201 -4.38 24.54 -7.73
N ASN A 202 -5.67 24.85 -7.72
CA ASN A 202 -6.57 24.64 -6.60
C ASN A 202 -7.20 23.24 -6.66
N ILE A 203 -6.37 22.24 -6.31
CA ILE A 203 -6.78 20.83 -6.27
C ILE A 203 -7.98 20.62 -5.33
N GLY A 204 -8.06 21.40 -4.24
CA GLY A 204 -9.18 21.32 -3.29
C GLY A 204 -10.52 21.66 -3.93
N LYS A 205 -10.57 22.72 -4.75
CA LYS A 205 -11.78 23.10 -5.49
C LYS A 205 -12.16 22.05 -6.53
N MET A 206 -11.17 21.47 -7.21
CA MET A 206 -11.39 20.41 -8.20
C MET A 206 -11.93 19.11 -7.58
N LEU A 207 -11.39 18.69 -6.44
CA LEU A 207 -11.84 17.49 -5.71
C LEU A 207 -13.18 17.69 -4.97
N ALA A 208 -13.60 18.93 -4.77
CA ALA A 208 -14.92 19.26 -4.22
C ALA A 208 -16.01 19.31 -5.30
N ASP A 209 -15.65 19.34 -6.59
CA ASP A 209 -16.62 19.31 -7.68
C ASP A 209 -17.26 17.92 -7.78
N LYS A 210 -18.60 17.88 -7.68
CA LYS A 210 -19.36 16.62 -7.72
C LYS A 210 -19.12 15.83 -9.00
N ARG A 211 -18.95 16.49 -10.14
CA ARG A 211 -18.71 15.83 -11.43
C ARG A 211 -17.35 15.13 -11.46
N MET A 212 -16.34 15.75 -10.85
CA MET A 212 -15.03 15.11 -10.69
C MET A 212 -15.14 13.86 -9.80
N ILE A 213 -15.89 13.96 -8.69
CA ILE A 213 -16.14 12.81 -7.80
C ILE A 213 -16.88 11.69 -8.54
N ASP A 214 -17.92 12.03 -9.31
CA ASP A 214 -18.70 11.07 -10.08
C ASP A 214 -17.82 10.37 -11.14
N LEU A 215 -16.91 11.11 -11.77
CA LEU A 215 -15.93 10.55 -12.72
C LEU A 215 -14.94 9.58 -12.06
N LEU A 216 -14.48 9.90 -10.84
CA LEU A 216 -13.58 9.04 -10.09
C LEU A 216 -14.27 7.77 -9.56
N GLN A 217 -15.59 7.72 -9.55
CA GLN A 217 -16.37 6.52 -9.16
C GLN A 217 -16.78 5.67 -10.37
N ASP A 218 -16.54 6.15 -11.58
CA ASP A 218 -16.91 5.46 -12.81
C ASP A 218 -15.86 4.39 -13.17
N GLU A 219 -16.26 3.11 -13.11
CA GLU A 219 -15.35 1.98 -13.33
C GLU A 219 -14.75 1.99 -14.74
N ASP A 220 -15.54 2.33 -15.76
CA ASP A 220 -15.09 2.38 -17.15
C ASP A 220 -14.03 3.46 -17.33
N LEU A 221 -14.26 4.65 -16.78
CA LEU A 221 -13.30 5.75 -16.89
C LEU A 221 -12.02 5.47 -16.10
N LEU A 222 -12.14 4.90 -14.89
CA LEU A 222 -10.98 4.47 -14.10
C LEU A 222 -10.14 3.46 -14.88
N SER A 223 -10.77 2.49 -15.56
CA SER A 223 -10.05 1.51 -16.39
C SER A 223 -9.24 2.19 -17.51
N LYS A 224 -9.79 3.22 -18.16
CA LYS A 224 -9.10 4.00 -19.20
C LYS A 224 -7.90 4.77 -18.62
N ILE A 225 -8.07 5.39 -17.45
CA ILE A 225 -6.99 6.10 -16.74
C ILE A 225 -5.84 5.13 -16.43
N PHE A 226 -6.15 3.94 -15.91
CA PHE A 226 -5.15 2.92 -15.61
C PHE A 226 -4.49 2.37 -16.89
N ALA A 227 -5.20 2.23 -18.00
CA ALA A 227 -4.63 1.83 -19.28
C ALA A 227 -3.60 2.85 -19.79
N VAL A 228 -3.95 4.14 -19.76
CA VAL A 228 -3.02 5.23 -20.14
C VAL A 228 -1.81 5.24 -19.20
N GLN A 229 -2.03 5.09 -17.89
CA GLN A 229 -0.94 5.01 -16.91
C GLN A 229 0.00 3.84 -17.22
N GLY A 230 -0.55 2.66 -17.53
CA GLY A 230 0.23 1.49 -17.90
C GLY A 230 1.14 1.73 -19.11
N LEU A 231 0.67 2.47 -20.12
CA LEU A 231 1.49 2.84 -21.28
C LEU A 231 2.61 3.80 -20.92
N ILE A 232 2.34 4.82 -20.10
CA ILE A 232 3.37 5.77 -19.67
C ILE A 232 4.45 5.02 -18.87
N ILE A 233 4.06 4.04 -18.05
CA ILE A 233 5.01 3.17 -17.33
C ILE A 233 5.87 2.37 -18.30
N GLN A 234 5.27 1.72 -19.30
CA GLN A 234 6.02 0.97 -20.31
C GLN A 234 7.01 1.86 -21.07
N GLN A 235 6.60 3.05 -21.50
CA GLN A 235 7.44 4.00 -22.23
C GLN A 235 8.57 4.56 -21.35
N GLY A 236 8.28 4.93 -20.10
CA GLY A 236 9.29 5.46 -19.17
C GLY A 236 10.25 4.39 -18.63
N SER A 237 9.86 3.12 -18.66
CA SER A 237 10.71 1.98 -18.30
C SER A 237 11.62 1.50 -19.43
N ASN A 238 11.45 2.00 -20.65
CA ASN A 238 12.23 1.61 -21.82
C ASN A 238 13.19 2.74 -22.24
N PRO A 239 14.43 2.77 -21.69
CA PRO A 239 15.40 3.83 -21.96
C PRO A 239 15.95 3.82 -23.39
N GLU A 240 15.71 2.75 -24.16
CA GLU A 240 16.05 2.68 -25.58
C GLU A 240 14.75 2.67 -26.39
N GLY A 241 14.56 3.72 -27.19
CA GLY A 241 13.36 3.93 -28.00
C GLY A 241 12.95 2.67 -28.76
N PHE A 242 11.75 2.18 -28.47
CA PHE A 242 11.12 1.14 -29.26
C PHE A 242 10.78 1.74 -30.63
N VAL A 243 11.67 1.58 -31.60
CA VAL A 243 11.30 1.60 -33.01
C VAL A 243 10.76 0.21 -33.31
N PRO A 244 9.44 0.03 -33.58
CA PRO A 244 8.96 -1.23 -34.10
C PRO A 244 9.61 -1.43 -35.48
N ASP A 245 10.64 -2.28 -35.53
CA ASP A 245 11.22 -2.72 -36.79
C ASP A 245 10.19 -3.55 -37.55
N ARG A 246 9.45 -2.88 -38.43
CA ARG A 246 8.49 -3.50 -39.35
C ARG A 246 9.16 -4.27 -40.49
N THR A 247 10.48 -4.52 -40.47
CA THR A 247 11.19 -5.19 -41.57
C THR A 247 11.60 -6.63 -41.30
N VAL A 248 11.19 -7.25 -40.18
CA VAL A 248 11.42 -8.70 -39.99
C VAL A 248 10.44 -9.51 -40.84
N VAL A 249 10.81 -9.71 -42.10
CA VAL A 249 10.25 -10.73 -43.00
C VAL A 249 10.47 -12.11 -42.35
N PRO A 250 9.48 -13.03 -42.36
CA PRO A 250 9.65 -14.35 -41.77
C PRO A 250 10.75 -15.11 -42.53
N ARG A 251 11.89 -15.34 -41.87
CA ARG A 251 12.95 -16.20 -42.41
C ARG A 251 12.47 -17.65 -42.31
N ALA A 252 12.17 -18.23 -43.48
CA ALA A 252 11.86 -19.65 -43.62
C ALA A 252 12.95 -20.49 -42.96
N THR A 253 12.55 -21.29 -41.97
CA THR A 253 13.42 -22.19 -41.21
C THR A 253 13.67 -23.46 -42.03
N THR A 254 14.78 -23.50 -42.77
CA THR A 254 15.34 -24.77 -43.25
C THR A 254 16.06 -25.47 -42.11
N ARG A 255 15.51 -26.63 -41.71
CA ARG A 255 15.98 -27.50 -40.63
C ARG A 255 17.15 -28.36 -41.12
N PRO A 256 18.36 -28.33 -40.52
CA PRO A 256 19.36 -29.36 -40.74
C PRO A 256 19.13 -30.56 -39.83
N ALA A 257 19.35 -31.74 -40.38
CA ALA A 257 19.19 -33.04 -39.71
C ALA A 257 20.21 -33.24 -38.59
N VAL A 258 19.74 -33.73 -37.43
CA VAL A 258 20.56 -34.12 -36.27
C VAL A 258 20.98 -35.57 -36.44
N GLN A 259 22.29 -35.82 -36.53
CA GLN A 259 22.87 -37.17 -36.43
C GLN A 259 22.97 -37.59 -34.96
N SER A 260 22.36 -38.75 -34.68
CA SER A 260 22.40 -39.48 -33.42
C SER A 260 23.75 -40.21 -33.25
N LYS A 261 24.42 -39.99 -32.11
CA LYS A 261 25.43 -40.92 -31.57
C LYS A 261 25.14 -41.19 -30.09
N SER A 262 24.76 -42.44 -29.84
CA SER A 262 24.57 -43.08 -28.53
C SER A 262 25.89 -43.69 -28.03
N GLY A 263 26.17 -43.58 -26.73
CA GLY A 263 27.23 -44.32 -26.03
C GLY A 263 26.93 -44.39 -24.52
N PRO A 264 27.04 -45.56 -23.85
CA PRO A 264 26.50 -45.81 -22.52
C PRO A 264 27.54 -45.70 -21.40
N TYR A 265 27.09 -45.39 -20.17
CA TYR A 265 27.88 -45.58 -18.96
C TYR A 265 27.10 -46.41 -17.93
N ASP A 266 27.61 -47.63 -17.71
CA ASP A 266 27.41 -48.50 -16.55
C ASP A 266 27.98 -47.83 -15.28
N GLU A 267 27.22 -47.80 -14.18
CA GLU A 267 27.19 -48.80 -13.09
C GLU A 267 28.47 -48.83 -12.22
N LYS A 268 28.36 -48.31 -10.98
CA LYS A 268 28.65 -49.02 -9.70
C LYS A 268 28.91 -48.06 -8.52
N ALA A 269 28.07 -48.19 -7.49
CA ALA A 269 28.41 -47.94 -6.08
C ALA A 269 29.29 -49.12 -5.55
N PRO A 270 29.71 -49.28 -4.26
CA PRO A 270 29.40 -48.52 -3.03
C PRO A 270 30.60 -48.36 -2.03
N LYS A 271 30.41 -47.62 -0.90
CA LYS A 271 30.62 -48.08 0.52
C LYS A 271 30.98 -46.97 1.53
N LYS A 272 30.36 -47.16 2.71
CA LYS A 272 30.54 -46.65 4.09
C LYS A 272 31.99 -46.41 4.59
N SER A 273 32.17 -45.37 5.43
CA SER A 273 32.72 -45.36 6.82
C SER A 273 33.11 -43.91 7.19
N GLY A 274 32.57 -43.30 8.25
CA GLY A 274 33.18 -43.22 9.59
C GLY A 274 33.63 -41.76 9.92
N PRO A 275 33.54 -41.26 11.17
CA PRO A 275 33.75 -39.85 11.50
C PRO A 275 35.22 -39.51 11.80
N LEU A 276 35.62 -38.26 11.57
CA LEU A 276 36.92 -37.72 11.94
C LEU A 276 36.75 -36.65 13.02
N VAL A 277 37.17 -37.01 14.23
CA VAL A 277 37.52 -36.13 15.35
C VAL A 277 38.96 -35.69 15.12
N ILE A 278 39.24 -34.38 15.09
CA ILE A 278 40.57 -33.84 15.43
C ILE A 278 40.36 -32.55 16.24
N GLU A 279 40.80 -32.65 17.48
CA GLU A 279 41.07 -31.62 18.48
C GLU A 279 42.52 -31.13 18.22
N ILE A 280 42.76 -29.82 18.14
CA ILE A 280 44.09 -29.22 18.26
C ILE A 280 43.96 -27.92 19.06
N ASP A 281 44.84 -27.80 20.05
CA ASP A 281 45.04 -26.75 21.05
C ASP A 281 44.92 -25.28 20.59
#